data_AF-E1L7Z1-F1
#
_entry.id   AF-E1L7Z1-F1
#
_cell.length_a   1.000
_cell.length_b   1.000
_cell.length_c   1.000
_cell.angle_alpha   90.00
_cell.angle_beta   90.00
_cell.angle_gamma   90.00
#
_symmetry.space_group_name_H-M   'P 1'
#
loop_
_entity.id
_entity.type
_entity.pdbx_description
1 polymer ?
#
loop_
_entity_poly.entity_id
_entity_poly.type
_entity_poly.pdbx_seq_one_letter_code
_entity_poly.pdbx_strand_id
1 'polypeptide(L)'
;MDYFDYTYKHNYIEFSSSIYKVGTYTYNWHGGTEIFILLKGRVEMSCNDKVFTMEPLDVVIISPQVGHSTLALEEDVVAFVIQVGNEFYQQYDSDFGMYEFVIRSDASTRVMNFLRHYAIMRP
;
A
#
# COMPACT_ATOMS: atom_id res chain seq x y z
N MET A 1 4.55 -15.75 -10.05
CA MET A 1 4.49 -14.28 -10.12
C MET A 1 5.86 -13.79 -9.71
N ASP A 2 6.44 -12.87 -10.47
CA ASP A 2 7.74 -12.28 -10.14
C ASP A 2 7.50 -11.15 -9.14
N TYR A 3 8.18 -11.23 -8.00
CA TYR A 3 8.13 -10.26 -6.92
C TYR A 3 9.54 -9.71 -6.69
N PHE A 4 9.63 -8.41 -6.44
CA PHE A 4 10.80 -7.85 -5.76
C PHE A 4 10.41 -7.57 -4.32
N ASP A 5 11.01 -8.30 -3.38
CA ASP A 5 10.77 -8.15 -1.95
C ASP A 5 12.02 -7.64 -1.24
N TYR A 6 11.82 -6.68 -0.33
CA TYR A 6 12.85 -6.19 0.58
C TYR A 6 12.28 -6.12 2.00
N THR A 7 13.01 -6.65 2.97
CA THR A 7 12.62 -6.60 4.39
C THR A 7 13.77 -6.04 5.21
N TYR A 8 13.44 -5.15 6.13
CA TYR A 8 14.36 -4.53 7.07
C TYR A 8 13.81 -4.63 8.49
N LYS A 9 14.67 -5.01 9.44
CA LYS A 9 14.34 -5.02 10.86
C LYS A 9 15.52 -4.53 11.68
N HIS A 10 15.34 -3.44 12.39
CA HIS A 10 16.31 -2.93 13.37
C HIS A 10 15.59 -2.13 14.46
N ASN A 11 15.75 -2.56 15.72
CA ASN A 11 14.98 -2.04 16.85
C ASN A 11 13.46 -2.08 16.54
N TYR A 12 12.77 -0.97 16.74
CA TYR A 12 11.34 -0.80 16.49
C TYR A 12 11.00 -0.47 15.03
N ILE A 13 12.00 -0.44 14.13
CA ILE A 13 11.79 -0.18 12.71
C ILE A 13 11.82 -1.52 11.99
N GLU A 14 10.63 -2.08 11.79
CA GLU A 14 10.39 -3.23 10.93
C GLU A 14 9.52 -2.81 9.75
N PHE A 15 10.00 -3.04 8.53
CA PHE A 15 9.17 -2.88 7.34
C PHE A 15 9.53 -3.89 6.26
N SER A 16 8.55 -4.23 5.44
CA SER A 16 8.73 -4.94 4.19
C SER A 16 8.23 -4.08 3.03
N SER A 17 8.74 -4.33 1.85
CA SER A 17 8.28 -3.67 0.64
C SER A 17 8.30 -4.63 -0.54
N SER A 18 7.24 -4.63 -1.33
CA SER A 18 7.03 -5.57 -2.44
C SER A 18 6.57 -4.84 -3.69
N ILE A 19 7.22 -5.10 -4.84
CA ILE A 19 6.72 -4.68 -6.16
C ILE A 19 6.22 -5.92 -6.89
N TYR A 20 4.96 -5.89 -7.34
CA TYR A 20 4.34 -7.06 -7.97
C TYR A 20 3.27 -6.71 -8.99
N LYS A 21 2.96 -7.69 -9.85
CA LYS A 21 1.81 -7.62 -10.75
C LYS A 21 0.54 -7.90 -9.99
N VAL A 22 -0.40 -6.95 -9.99
CA VAL A 22 -1.69 -7.13 -9.31
C VAL A 22 -2.47 -8.20 -10.04
N GLY A 23 -2.83 -9.26 -9.31
CA GLY A 23 -3.59 -10.40 -9.81
C GLY A 23 -5.10 -10.26 -9.58
N THR A 24 -5.74 -11.41 -9.36
CA THR A 24 -7.17 -11.50 -9.07
C THR A 24 -7.46 -11.31 -7.59
N TYR A 25 -8.68 -10.81 -7.30
CA TYR A 25 -9.25 -10.51 -5.98
C TYR A 25 -8.77 -11.47 -4.88
N THR A 26 -7.75 -11.05 -4.12
CA THR A 26 -7.27 -11.78 -2.93
C THR A 26 -7.59 -10.92 -1.74
N TYR A 27 -8.36 -11.45 -0.79
CA TYR A 27 -8.73 -10.72 0.43
C TYR A 27 -7.75 -11.07 1.54
N ASN A 28 -7.14 -10.06 2.14
CA ASN A 28 -6.08 -10.17 3.13
C ASN A 28 -6.20 -9.07 4.19
N TRP A 29 -5.47 -9.25 5.29
CA TRP A 29 -5.28 -8.23 6.32
C TRP A 29 -3.89 -8.38 6.92
N HIS A 30 -3.35 -7.28 7.44
CA HIS A 30 -2.02 -7.24 8.03
C HIS A 30 -2.06 -6.65 9.43
N GLY A 31 -1.17 -7.12 10.32
CA GLY A 31 -1.03 -6.57 11.66
C GLY A 31 -0.28 -5.22 11.68
N GLY A 32 0.34 -4.82 10.58
CA GLY A 32 1.03 -3.54 10.41
C GLY A 32 0.24 -2.55 9.55
N THR A 33 0.75 -1.34 9.40
CA THR A 33 0.20 -0.35 8.47
C THR A 33 0.68 -0.67 7.06
N GLU A 34 -0.23 -0.69 6.10
CA GLU A 34 0.11 -0.87 4.69
C GLU A 34 0.01 0.45 3.93
N ILE A 35 1.00 0.71 3.08
CA ILE A 35 1.02 1.81 2.11
C ILE A 35 1.03 1.17 0.72
N PHE A 36 -0.11 1.21 0.05
CA PHE A 36 -0.28 0.71 -1.32
C PHE A 36 -0.12 1.86 -2.30
N ILE A 37 0.77 1.71 -3.29
CA ILE A 37 1.03 2.69 -4.34
C ILE A 37 0.80 2.04 -5.70
N LEU A 38 -0.13 2.56 -6.49
CA LEU A 38 -0.35 2.05 -7.84
C LEU A 38 0.69 2.62 -8.81
N LEU A 39 1.51 1.76 -9.42
CA LEU A 39 2.57 2.20 -10.34
C LEU A 39 2.10 2.21 -11.81
N LYS A 40 1.27 1.24 -12.20
CA LYS A 40 0.81 1.09 -13.59
C LYS A 40 -0.59 0.47 -13.63
N GLY A 41 -1.39 0.94 -14.58
CA GLY A 41 -2.74 0.43 -14.87
C GLY A 41 -3.77 0.94 -13.88
N ARG A 42 -4.91 0.25 -13.77
CA ARG A 42 -6.02 0.61 -12.89
C ARG A 42 -6.42 -0.56 -12.01
N VAL A 43 -6.77 -0.27 -10.76
CA VAL A 43 -7.29 -1.27 -9.82
C VAL A 43 -8.60 -0.82 -9.22
N GLU A 44 -9.48 -1.78 -8.95
CA GLU A 44 -10.50 -1.63 -7.93
C GLU A 44 -9.93 -2.14 -6.61
N MET A 45 -10.03 -1.32 -5.56
CA MET A 45 -9.66 -1.70 -4.20
C MET A 45 -10.91 -1.73 -3.33
N SER A 46 -11.04 -2.80 -2.56
CA SER A 46 -12.02 -2.91 -1.48
C SER A 46 -11.28 -2.81 -0.16
N CYS A 47 -11.74 -1.97 0.76
CA CYS A 47 -11.28 -1.96 2.15
C CYS A 47 -12.51 -1.94 3.05
N ASN A 48 -12.72 -3.01 3.83
CA ASN A 48 -13.98 -3.29 4.52
C ASN A 48 -15.18 -3.05 3.57
N ASP A 49 -16.12 -2.18 3.95
CA ASP A 49 -17.35 -1.90 3.20
C ASP A 49 -17.21 -0.83 2.10
N LYS A 50 -15.98 -0.36 1.82
CA LYS A 50 -15.72 0.69 0.83
C LYS A 50 -15.00 0.12 -0.38
N VAL A 51 -15.54 0.42 -1.57
CA VAL A 51 -14.95 0.07 -2.85
C VAL A 51 -14.65 1.34 -3.63
N PHE A 52 -13.45 1.42 -4.23
CA PHE A 52 -13.06 2.55 -5.06
C PHE A 52 -12.03 2.14 -6.11
N THR A 53 -11.97 2.93 -7.19
CA THR A 53 -10.97 2.77 -8.24
C THR A 53 -9.74 3.63 -7.95
N MET A 54 -8.57 3.12 -8.28
CA MET A 54 -7.30 3.84 -8.23
C MET A 54 -6.71 3.97 -9.63
N GLU A 55 -6.06 5.11 -9.85
CA GLU A 55 -5.28 5.43 -11.04
C GLU A 55 -3.77 5.43 -10.70
N PRO A 56 -2.86 5.41 -11.69
CA PRO A 56 -1.44 5.45 -11.43
C PRO A 56 -1.04 6.65 -10.55
N LEU A 57 -0.12 6.40 -9.63
CA LEU A 57 0.35 7.29 -8.57
C LEU A 57 -0.65 7.57 -7.45
N ASP A 58 -1.83 6.95 -7.46
CA ASP A 58 -2.67 6.96 -6.27
C ASP A 58 -2.04 6.11 -5.16
N VAL A 59 -2.20 6.59 -3.93
CA VAL A 59 -1.71 5.98 -2.70
C VAL A 59 -2.88 5.74 -1.76
N VAL A 60 -2.89 4.56 -1.13
CA VAL A 60 -3.78 4.23 -0.04
C VAL A 60 -2.95 3.83 1.17
N ILE A 61 -3.23 4.44 2.31
CA ILE A 61 -2.67 4.05 3.62
C ILE A 61 -3.78 3.34 4.39
N ILE A 62 -3.51 2.10 4.76
CA ILE A 62 -4.44 1.17 5.38
C ILE A 62 -3.91 0.88 6.79
N SER A 63 -4.73 1.13 7.80
CA SER A 63 -4.37 0.85 9.19
C SER A 63 -4.24 -0.66 9.45
N PRO A 64 -3.64 -1.05 10.59
CA PRO A 64 -3.65 -2.44 11.02
C PRO A 64 -5.06 -3.04 11.02
N GLN A 65 -5.14 -4.34 10.75
CA GLN A 65 -6.36 -5.17 10.84
C GLN A 65 -7.48 -4.84 9.84
N VAL A 66 -7.35 -3.79 9.02
CA VAL A 66 -8.32 -3.50 7.96
C VAL A 66 -8.19 -4.54 6.84
N GLY A 67 -9.26 -5.30 6.65
CA GLY A 67 -9.35 -6.27 5.56
C GLY A 67 -9.52 -5.54 4.23
N HIS A 68 -8.75 -5.95 3.24
CA HIS A 68 -8.79 -5.33 1.93
C HIS A 68 -8.47 -6.33 0.82
N SER A 69 -8.76 -5.92 -0.41
CA SER A 69 -8.45 -6.67 -1.63
C SER A 69 -8.23 -5.72 -2.79
N THR A 70 -7.49 -6.19 -3.79
CA THR A 70 -7.27 -5.47 -5.04
C THR A 70 -7.64 -6.34 -6.23
N LEU A 71 -8.30 -5.74 -7.21
CA LEU A 71 -8.63 -6.34 -8.49
C LEU A 71 -8.02 -5.50 -9.60
N ALA A 72 -7.17 -6.11 -10.42
CA ALA A 72 -6.70 -5.49 -11.66
C ALA A 72 -7.88 -5.27 -12.63
N LEU A 73 -8.06 -4.04 -13.11
CA LEU A 73 -9.06 -3.69 -14.11
C LEU A 73 -8.49 -3.67 -15.54
N GLU A 74 -7.18 -3.87 -15.66
CA GLU A 74 -6.41 -3.84 -16.91
C GLU A 74 -5.35 -4.96 -16.91
N GLU A 75 -4.75 -5.23 -18.06
CA GLU A 75 -3.61 -6.13 -18.16
C GLU A 75 -2.31 -5.46 -17.65
N ASP A 76 -1.40 -6.26 -17.09
CA ASP A 76 -0.09 -5.81 -16.61
C ASP A 76 -0.13 -4.61 -15.64
N VAL A 77 -1.07 -4.66 -14.69
CA VAL A 77 -1.15 -3.74 -13.55
C VAL A 77 -0.01 -4.03 -12.56
N VAL A 78 0.66 -2.97 -12.08
CA VAL A 78 1.81 -3.10 -11.17
C VAL A 78 1.59 -2.21 -9.94
N ALA A 79 1.80 -2.78 -8.76
CA ALA A 79 1.73 -2.07 -7.49
C ALA A 79 3.05 -2.15 -6.73
N PHE A 80 3.28 -1.15 -5.89
CA PHE A 80 4.32 -1.13 -4.88
C PHE A 80 3.67 -1.01 -3.51
N VAL A 81 3.96 -1.96 -2.63
CA VAL A 81 3.39 -2.03 -1.29
C VAL A 81 4.51 -1.92 -0.28
N ILE A 82 4.29 -1.13 0.77
CA ILE A 82 5.17 -1.05 1.93
C ILE A 82 4.33 -1.42 3.15
N GLN A 83 4.79 -2.36 3.96
CA GLN A 83 4.16 -2.72 5.23
C GLN A 83 5.09 -2.34 6.36
N VAL A 84 4.61 -1.50 7.28
CA VAL A 84 5.36 -1.05 8.45
C VAL A 84 4.78 -1.73 9.68
N GLY A 85 5.65 -2.38 10.46
CA GLY A 85 5.28 -3.09 11.68
C GLY A 85 4.63 -2.17 12.71
N ASN A 86 3.62 -2.68 13.40
CA ASN A 86 2.87 -1.89 14.38
C ASN A 86 3.73 -1.36 15.53
N GLU A 87 4.77 -2.10 15.93
CA GLU A 87 5.73 -1.69 16.96
C GLU A 87 6.34 -0.31 16.67
N PHE A 88 6.53 0.04 15.39
CA PHE A 88 7.03 1.36 15.01
C PHE A 88 6.12 2.48 15.52
N TYR A 89 4.81 2.35 15.29
CA TYR A 89 3.81 3.36 15.65
C TYR A 89 3.46 3.33 17.13
N GLN A 90 3.57 2.16 17.78
CA GLN A 90 3.31 2.01 19.22
C GLN A 90 4.32 2.73 20.12
N GLN A 91 5.44 3.19 19.55
CA GLN A 91 6.34 4.13 20.23
C GLN A 91 5.70 5.51 20.46
N TYR A 92 4.70 5.89 19.67
CA TYR A 92 4.02 7.19 19.77
C TYR A 92 2.67 7.09 20.47
N ASP A 93 1.93 6.00 20.23
CA ASP A 93 0.67 5.69 20.90
C ASP A 93 0.52 4.18 21.06
N SER A 94 0.46 3.68 22.30
CA SER A 94 0.36 2.25 22.59
C SER A 94 -0.87 1.59 21.95
N ASP A 95 -1.94 2.36 21.72
CA ASP A 95 -3.21 1.88 21.19
C ASP A 95 -3.26 1.90 19.65
N PHE A 96 -2.18 2.30 18.96
CA PHE A 96 -2.16 2.42 17.49
C PHE A 96 -2.60 1.13 16.76
N GLY A 97 -2.31 -0.05 17.32
CA GLY A 97 -2.75 -1.34 16.76
C GLY A 97 -4.26 -1.54 16.69
N MET A 98 -5.04 -0.69 17.38
CA MET A 98 -6.50 -0.68 17.42
C MET A 98 -7.10 0.39 16.51
N TYR A 99 -6.28 1.19 15.82
CA TYR A 99 -6.77 2.25 14.96
C TYR A 99 -7.37 1.68 13.69
N GLU A 100 -8.51 2.23 13.27
CA GLU A 100 -9.15 1.90 12.00
C GLU A 100 -9.20 3.13 11.10
N PHE A 101 -8.42 3.11 10.01
CA PHE A 101 -8.45 4.15 8.99
C PHE A 101 -8.05 3.63 7.61
N VAL A 102 -8.63 4.27 6.59
CA VAL A 102 -8.23 4.13 5.19
C VAL A 102 -8.13 5.52 4.60
N ILE A 103 -6.90 5.95 4.31
CA ILE A 103 -6.62 7.27 3.74
C ILE A 103 -6.23 7.06 2.29
N ARG A 104 -6.91 7.72 1.37
CA ARG A 104 -6.67 7.58 -0.08
C ARG A 104 -6.35 8.92 -0.71
N SER A 105 -5.43 8.92 -1.66
CA SER A 105 -5.27 10.04 -2.58
C SER A 105 -6.30 9.97 -3.71
N ASP A 106 -6.39 11.05 -4.46
CA ASP A 106 -7.17 11.16 -5.69
C ASP A 106 -6.49 12.15 -6.65
N ALA A 107 -7.17 12.51 -7.74
CA ALA A 107 -6.65 13.45 -8.74
C ALA A 107 -6.18 14.81 -8.16
N SER A 108 -6.75 15.25 -7.04
CA SER A 108 -6.38 16.51 -6.39
C SER A 108 -5.18 16.38 -5.44
N THR A 109 -4.87 15.17 -4.96
CA THR A 109 -3.86 14.92 -3.92
C THR A 109 -2.72 13.99 -4.35
N ARG A 110 -2.81 13.31 -5.50
CA ARG A 110 -1.78 12.37 -6.01
C ARG A 110 -0.45 13.01 -6.43
N VAL A 111 -0.25 14.31 -6.16
CA VAL A 111 1.02 15.00 -6.41
C VAL A 111 2.00 14.69 -5.28
N MET A 112 2.57 13.48 -5.29
CA MET A 112 3.69 13.12 -4.43
C MET A 112 5.03 13.36 -5.14
N ASN A 113 5.70 14.47 -4.80
CA ASN A 113 7.03 14.80 -5.33
C ASN A 113 8.08 13.72 -4.99
N PHE A 114 7.88 12.97 -3.91
CA PHE A 114 8.72 11.84 -3.50
C PHE A 114 8.72 10.69 -4.52
N LEU A 115 7.56 10.31 -5.06
CA LEU A 115 7.44 9.22 -6.03
C LEU A 115 7.89 9.63 -7.43
N ARG A 116 7.77 10.92 -7.78
CA ARG A 116 8.32 11.45 -9.05
C ARG A 116 9.82 11.25 -9.15
N HIS A 117 10.58 11.40 -8.05
CA HIS A 117 12.02 11.16 -8.07
C HIS A 117 12.36 9.70 -8.41
N TYR A 118 11.64 8.74 -7.83
CA TYR A 118 11.87 7.31 -8.12
C TYR A 118 11.36 6.87 -9.50
N ALA A 119 10.25 7.44 -10.00
CA ALA A 119 9.73 7.13 -11.33
C ALA A 119 10.57 7.73 -12.47
N ILE A 120 11.34 8.80 -12.22
CA ILE A 120 12.21 9.47 -13.19
C ILE A 120 13.63 8.87 -13.22
N MET A 121 14.04 8.13 -12.19
CA MET A 121 15.33 7.42 -12.20
C MET A 121 15.24 6.10 -12.98
N ARG A 122 15.32 6.20 -14.32
CA ARG A 122 15.84 5.14 -15.20
C ARG A 122 17.22 5.55 -15.73
N PRO A 123 18.17 4.61 -15.76
CA PRO A 123 18.71 4.13 -17.03
C PRO A 123 18.04 2.83 -17.47
#